data_AF-A0A7S0IPH3-F1
#
_entry.id   AF-A0A7S0IPH3-F1
#
_cell.length_a   1.000
_cell.length_b   1.000
_cell.length_c   1.000
_cell.angle_alpha   90.00
_cell.angle_beta   90.00
_cell.angle_gamma   90.00
#
_symmetry.space_group_name_H-M   'P 1'
#
loop_
_entity.id
_entity.type
_entity.pdbx_description
1 polymer ?
#
loop_
_entity_poly.entity_id
_entity_poly.type
_entity_poly.pdbx_seq_one_letter_code
_entity_poly.pdbx_strand_id
1 'polypeptide(L)'
;ISESGTPCDVDLETIVDRVAVRTALEAGDVQQAIHGVNRLDAQILQSDERLHFHLRQQQLIELIRVGQVEPALAFAQAEIAPLVEACPAFLPELEETMMLLTHEDA
;
A
#
# COMPACT_ATOMS: atom_id res chain seq x y z
N ILE A 1 30.90 18.05 25.38
CA ILE A 1 30.03 16.88 25.17
C ILE A 1 30.47 16.21 23.88
N SER A 2 31.46 15.34 23.99
CA SER A 2 31.86 14.35 23.00
C SER A 2 31.50 13.01 23.61
N GLU A 3 30.71 12.16 22.93
CA GLU A 3 30.68 10.73 23.31
C GLU A 3 30.13 9.72 22.28
N SER A 4 29.76 10.12 21.06
CA SER A 4 29.70 9.16 19.96
C SER A 4 30.19 9.81 18.67
N GLY A 5 31.30 9.34 18.13
CA GLY A 5 31.77 9.67 16.78
C GLY A 5 30.95 9.00 15.69
N THR A 6 29.68 8.68 15.95
CA THR A 6 28.76 8.05 15.00
C THR A 6 27.99 9.19 14.35
N PRO A 7 28.13 9.42 13.02
CA PRO A 7 27.20 10.31 12.36
C PRO A 7 25.79 9.76 12.61
N CYS A 8 24.91 10.59 13.16
CA CYS A 8 23.50 10.27 13.21
C CYS A 8 22.98 10.41 11.78
N ASP A 9 23.26 9.39 10.96
CA ASP A 9 22.88 9.30 9.55
C ASP A 9 21.41 8.89 9.42
N VAL A 10 20.58 9.35 10.35
CA VAL A 10 19.14 9.27 10.20
C VAL A 10 18.74 10.62 9.65
N ASP A 11 18.69 10.69 8.32
CA ASP A 11 18.19 11.85 7.61
C ASP A 11 16.75 12.11 8.10
N LEU A 12 16.59 13.15 8.91
CA LEU A 12 15.32 13.54 9.52
C LEU A 12 14.24 13.79 8.45
N GLU A 13 14.65 14.14 7.23
CA GLU A 13 13.76 14.31 6.08
C GLU A 13 13.08 12.98 5.71
N THR A 14 13.85 11.87 5.71
CA THR A 14 13.31 10.53 5.45
C THR A 14 12.37 10.04 6.56
N ILE A 15 12.56 10.47 7.82
CA ILE A 15 11.60 10.18 8.90
C ILE A 15 10.28 10.88 8.63
N VAL A 16 10.32 12.17 8.27
CA VAL A 16 9.12 12.96 7.99
C VAL A 16 8.33 12.35 6.85
N ASP A 17 9.02 11.94 5.78
CA ASP A 17 8.38 11.29 4.63
C ASP A 17 7.76 9.93 4.97
N ARG A 18 8.43 9.10 5.78
CA ARG A 18 7.85 7.84 6.26
C ARG A 18 6.62 8.05 7.14
N VAL A 19 6.62 9.10 7.97
CA VAL A 19 5.44 9.47 8.77
C VAL A 19 4.32 9.92 7.85
N ALA A 20 4.60 10.74 6.83
CA ALA A 20 3.60 11.20 5.88
C ALA A 20 2.97 10.05 5.08
N VAL A 21 3.77 9.08 4.61
CA VAL A 21 3.25 7.86 3.96
C VAL A 21 2.29 7.12 4.89
N ARG A 22 2.68 6.88 6.14
CA ARG A 22 1.82 6.18 7.11
C ARG A 22 0.52 6.93 7.35
N THR A 23 0.58 8.25 7.56
CA THR A 23 -0.61 9.07 7.78
C THR A 23 -1.54 9.08 6.57
N ALA A 24 -0.99 9.07 5.34
CA ALA A 24 -1.79 8.96 4.13
C ALA A 24 -2.52 7.60 4.06
N LEU A 25 -1.85 6.50 4.39
CA LEU A 25 -2.48 5.17 4.47
C LEU A 25 -3.57 5.09 5.54
N GLU A 26 -3.31 5.61 6.73
CA GLU A 26 -4.30 5.67 7.83
C GLU A 26 -5.54 6.50 7.47
N ALA A 27 -5.39 7.50 6.59
CA ALA A 27 -6.49 8.31 6.08
C ALA A 27 -7.24 7.69 4.88
N GLY A 28 -6.76 6.56 4.34
CA GLY A 28 -7.26 5.96 3.11
C GLY A 28 -6.79 6.66 1.83
N ASP A 29 -5.86 7.61 1.91
CA ASP A 29 -5.27 8.28 0.74
C ASP A 29 -4.05 7.50 0.23
N VAL A 30 -4.33 6.38 -0.41
CA VAL A 30 -3.28 5.49 -0.90
C VAL A 30 -2.50 6.11 -2.06
N GLN A 31 -3.11 7.03 -2.82
CA GLN A 31 -2.40 7.73 -3.88
C GLN A 31 -1.29 8.61 -3.30
N GLN A 32 -1.57 9.38 -2.24
CA GLN A 32 -0.53 10.15 -1.56
C GLN A 32 0.53 9.25 -0.93
N ALA A 33 0.13 8.10 -0.38
CA ALA A 33 1.08 7.12 0.15
C ALA A 33 2.06 6.62 -0.92
N ILE A 34 1.58 6.27 -2.13
CA ILE A 34 2.42 5.84 -3.25
C ILE A 34 3.38 6.96 -3.68
N HIS A 35 2.91 8.20 -3.77
CA HIS A 35 3.78 9.34 -4.09
C HIS A 35 4.87 9.54 -3.04
N GLY A 36 4.53 9.39 -1.75
CA GLY A 36 5.49 9.46 -0.66
C GLY A 36 6.52 8.32 -0.69
N VAL A 37 6.09 7.09 -0.99
CA VAL A 37 7.02 5.95 -1.15
C VAL A 37 7.98 6.19 -2.30
N ASN A 38 7.50 6.65 -3.46
CA ASN A 38 8.35 6.93 -4.62
C ASN A 38 9.29 8.13 -4.40
N ARG A 39 8.90 9.10 -3.54
CA ARG A 39 9.78 10.20 -3.12
C ARG A 39 10.91 9.71 -2.22
N LEU A 40 10.63 8.76 -1.33
CA LEU A 40 11.66 8.14 -0.49
C LEU A 40 12.68 7.38 -1.34
N ASP A 41 12.19 6.51 -2.22
CA ASP A 41 13.00 5.85 -3.25
C ASP A 41 12.06 5.27 -4.32
N ALA A 42 12.26 5.69 -5.57
CA ALA A 42 11.48 5.30 -6.73
C ALA A 42 11.58 3.80 -7.07
N GLN A 43 12.56 3.08 -6.51
CA GLN A 43 12.76 1.65 -6.72
C GLN A 43 12.11 0.79 -5.65
N ILE A 44 11.65 1.36 -4.52
CA ILE A 44 11.10 0.57 -3.39
C ILE A 44 9.99 -0.37 -3.88
N LEU A 45 9.03 0.14 -4.65
CA LEU A 45 7.90 -0.65 -5.15
C LEU A 45 8.31 -1.71 -6.19
N GLN A 46 9.47 -1.55 -6.83
CA GLN A 46 10.02 -2.55 -7.75
C GLN A 46 10.80 -3.62 -6.98
N SER A 47 11.42 -3.26 -5.86
CA SER A 47 12.23 -4.15 -5.03
C SER A 47 11.41 -4.95 -4.00
N ASP A 48 10.25 -4.42 -3.59
CA ASP A 48 9.36 -5.02 -2.59
C ASP A 48 7.97 -5.25 -3.18
N GLU A 49 7.78 -6.44 -3.75
CA GLU A 49 6.53 -6.90 -4.33
C GLU A 49 5.40 -6.97 -3.29
N ARG A 50 5.71 -7.24 -2.02
CA ARG A 50 4.71 -7.31 -0.94
C ARG A 50 4.18 -5.93 -0.63
N LEU A 51 5.06 -4.93 -0.49
CA LEU A 51 4.63 -3.55 -0.28
C LEU A 51 3.80 -3.06 -1.46
N HIS A 52 4.22 -3.35 -2.70
CA HIS A 52 3.43 -2.99 -3.87
C HIS A 52 2.05 -3.65 -3.85
N PHE A 53 1.97 -4.95 -3.57
CA PHE A 53 0.71 -5.68 -3.45
C PHE A 53 -0.20 -5.06 -2.38
N HIS A 54 0.29 -4.84 -1.16
CA HIS A 54 -0.54 -4.29 -0.08
C HIS A 54 -1.02 -2.86 -0.35
N LEU A 55 -0.26 -2.03 -1.07
CA LEU A 55 -0.74 -0.72 -1.52
C LEU A 55 -1.90 -0.85 -2.52
N ARG A 56 -1.83 -1.80 -3.45
CA ARG A 56 -2.96 -2.07 -4.37
C ARG A 56 -4.16 -2.65 -3.63
N GLN A 57 -3.93 -3.56 -2.69
CA GLN A 57 -4.97 -4.12 -1.85
C GLN A 57 -5.66 -3.04 -1.01
N GLN A 58 -4.92 -2.09 -0.42
CA GLN A 58 -5.53 -0.97 0.30
C GLN A 58 -6.40 -0.12 -0.64
N GLN A 59 -5.96 0.16 -1.87
CA GLN A 59 -6.79 0.86 -2.86
C GLN A 59 -8.09 0.11 -3.14
N LEU A 60 -8.03 -1.21 -3.28
CA LEU A 60 -9.22 -2.05 -3.43
C LEU A 60 -10.15 -1.94 -2.21
N ILE A 61 -9.60 -2.04 -0.99
CA ILE A 61 -10.36 -1.89 0.26
C ILE A 61 -11.05 -0.52 0.31
N GLU A 62 -10.38 0.55 -0.10
CA GLU A 62 -10.99 1.89 -0.13
C GLU A 62 -12.14 1.98 -1.14
N LEU A 63 -12.00 1.36 -2.33
CA LEU A 63 -13.08 1.29 -3.32
C LEU A 63 -14.29 0.50 -2.80
N ILE A 64 -14.03 -0.62 -2.10
CA ILE A 64 -15.07 -1.41 -1.44
C ILE A 64 -15.75 -0.59 -0.35
N ARG A 65 -14.99 0.10 0.50
CA ARG A 65 -15.49 0.91 1.62
C ARG A 65 -16.45 2.02 1.21
N VAL A 66 -16.25 2.62 0.02
CA VAL A 66 -17.16 3.64 -0.53
C VAL A 66 -18.32 3.05 -1.34
N GLY A 67 -18.47 1.72 -1.38
CA GLY A 67 -19.53 1.02 -2.09
C GLY A 67 -19.37 0.99 -3.61
N GLN A 68 -18.18 1.28 -4.14
CA GLN A 68 -17.89 1.31 -5.57
C GLN A 68 -17.53 -0.09 -6.10
N VAL A 69 -18.51 -0.99 -6.14
CA VAL A 69 -18.32 -2.41 -6.50
C VAL A 69 -17.76 -2.59 -7.91
N GLU A 70 -18.35 -1.94 -8.92
CA GLU A 70 -17.90 -2.06 -10.31
C GLU A 70 -16.45 -1.54 -10.51
N PRO A 71 -16.09 -0.33 -10.03
CA PRO A 71 -14.70 0.11 -10.00
C PRO A 71 -13.75 -0.81 -9.23
N ALA A 72 -14.17 -1.33 -8.07
CA ALA A 72 -13.37 -2.26 -7.27
C ALA A 72 -13.05 -3.54 -8.06
N LEU A 73 -14.04 -4.12 -8.72
CA LEU A 73 -13.85 -5.34 -9.51
C LEU A 73 -12.93 -5.11 -10.72
N ALA A 74 -13.15 -4.01 -11.45
CA ALA A 74 -12.29 -3.63 -12.57
C ALA A 74 -10.83 -3.40 -12.12
N PHE A 75 -10.65 -2.73 -10.97
CA PHE A 75 -9.34 -2.49 -10.38
C PHE A 75 -8.65 -3.80 -9.97
N ALA A 76 -9.36 -4.71 -9.29
CA ALA A 76 -8.81 -5.99 -8.88
C ALA A 76 -8.32 -6.81 -10.09
N GLN A 77 -9.07 -6.81 -11.19
CA GLN A 77 -8.71 -7.50 -12.43
C GLN A 77 -7.50 -6.85 -13.13
N ALA A 78 -7.45 -5.53 -13.21
CA ALA A 78 -6.40 -4.83 -13.94
C ALA A 78 -5.07 -4.77 -13.17
N GLU A 79 -5.13 -4.52 -11.85
CA GLU A 79 -3.95 -4.15 -11.06
C GLU A 79 -3.49 -5.25 -10.10
N ILE A 80 -4.40 -6.08 -9.58
CA ILE A 80 -4.06 -7.09 -8.56
C ILE A 80 -3.91 -8.49 -9.18
N ALA A 81 -4.75 -8.86 -10.14
CA ALA A 81 -4.67 -10.19 -10.76
C ALA A 81 -3.27 -10.51 -11.33
N PRO A 82 -2.57 -9.59 -12.04
CA PRO A 82 -1.21 -9.86 -12.51
C PRO A 82 -0.20 -10.09 -11.37
N LEU A 83 -0.39 -9.43 -10.22
CA LEU A 83 0.48 -9.59 -9.04
C LEU A 83 0.29 -10.97 -8.40
N VAL A 84 -0.94 -11.45 -8.33
CA VAL A 84 -1.27 -12.78 -7.80
C VAL A 84 -0.84 -13.89 -8.77
N GLU A 85 -0.94 -13.66 -10.08
CA GLU A 85 -0.40 -14.59 -11.09
C GLU A 85 1.12 -14.72 -10.98
N ALA A 86 1.82 -13.60 -10.77
CA ALA A 86 3.27 -13.60 -10.56
C ALA A 86 3.67 -14.23 -9.22
N CYS A 87 2.88 -13.99 -8.16
CA CYS A 87 3.13 -14.51 -6.82
C CYS A 87 1.85 -15.07 -6.19
N PRO A 88 1.56 -16.38 -6.37
CA PRO A 88 0.34 -17.01 -5.87
C PRO A 88 0.17 -16.99 -4.35
N ALA A 89 1.22 -16.67 -3.59
CA ALA A 89 1.16 -16.54 -2.13
C ALA A 89 0.18 -15.45 -1.67
N PHE A 90 -0.14 -14.47 -2.52
CA PHE A 90 -1.08 -13.39 -2.24
C PHE A 90 -2.55 -13.76 -2.46
N LEU A 91 -2.83 -14.89 -3.12
CA LEU A 91 -4.20 -15.28 -3.47
C LEU A 91 -5.13 -15.40 -2.26
N PRO A 92 -4.75 -16.07 -1.14
CA PRO A 92 -5.64 -16.19 0.02
C PRO A 92 -6.03 -14.83 0.61
N GLU A 93 -5.09 -13.88 0.58
CA GLU A 93 -5.30 -12.53 1.12
C GLU A 93 -6.20 -11.68 0.21
N LEU A 94 -6.06 -11.83 -1.11
CA LEU A 94 -6.98 -11.23 -2.08
C LEU A 94 -8.38 -11.81 -1.93
N GLU A 95 -8.51 -13.13 -1.79
CA GLU A 95 -9.81 -13.79 -1.57
C GLU A 95 -10.51 -13.24 -0.32
N GLU A 96 -9.77 -13.08 0.78
CA GLU A 96 -10.30 -12.47 2.01
C GLU A 96 -10.77 -11.03 1.79
N THR A 97 -10.00 -10.25 1.03
CA THR A 97 -10.38 -8.87 0.68
C THR A 97 -11.65 -8.85 -0.18
N MET A 98 -11.77 -9.77 -1.14
CA MET A 98 -12.94 -9.86 -2.03
C MET A 98 -14.21 -10.32 -1.30
N MET A 99 -14.08 -11.07 -0.19
CA MET A 99 -15.22 -11.40 0.66
C MET A 99 -15.90 -10.14 1.23
N LEU A 100 -15.20 -9.01 1.37
CA LEU A 100 -15.81 -7.76 1.83
C LEU A 100 -16.90 -7.25 0.88
N LEU A 101 -16.87 -7.62 -0.41
CA LEU A 101 -17.93 -7.28 -1.37
C LEU A 101 -19.24 -8.06 -1.16
N THR A 102 -19.18 -9.22 -0.50
CA THR A 102 -20.34 -10.10 -0.32
C THR A 102 -21.00 -9.95 1.05
N HIS A 103 -20.38 -9.19 1.96
CA HIS A 103 -20.94 -8.89 3.25
C HIS A 103 -21.55 -7.49 3.17
N GLU A 104 -22.88 -7.42 3.17
CA GLU A 104 -23.57 -6.17 3.47
C GLU A 104 -23.28 -5.83 4.95
N ASP A 105 -22.83 -4.60 5.23
CA ASP A 105 -22.82 -4.09 6.60
C ASP A 105 -24.25 -4.21 7.14
N ALA A 106 -24.46 -5.12 8.10
CA ALA A 106 -25.76 -5.38 8.71
C ALA A 106 -26.33 -4.17 9.46
#